data_AF-A0A418YTF6-F1
#
_entry.id   AF-A0A418YTF6-F1
#
_cell.length_a   1.000
_cell.length_b   1.000
_cell.length_c   1.000
_cell.angle_alpha   90.00
_cell.angle_beta   90.00
_cell.angle_gamma   90.00
#
_symmetry.space_group_name_H-M   'P 1'
#
loop_
_entity.id
_entity.type
_entity.pdbx_description
1 polymer ?
#
loop_
_entity_poly.entity_id
_entity_poly.type
_entity_poly.pdbx_seq_one_letter_code
_entity_poly.pdbx_strand_id
1 'polypeptide(L)'
;MTILAALLIAATPVSIADCASPAPLAEPWTSWSQSGQARAGAQAHGAPALILGRPVVATLIPAAHIQFATPPGKGAKEGYGGLFTLSLKQPARVGIALDGPAWVDVVTGAEAVASVQHGHGPACSGIRKIVWFDLPTGRHLVQIAGSKAATVRVMAADAKANQPVG
;
A
#
# COMPACT_ATOMS: atom_id res chain seq x y z
N MET A 1 8.76 -7.18 -54.64
CA MET A 1 8.79 -5.97 -53.79
C MET A 1 7.53 -5.99 -52.93
N THR A 2 7.58 -6.69 -51.81
CA THR A 2 6.44 -6.96 -50.92
C THR A 2 6.42 -5.91 -49.81
N ILE A 3 5.34 -5.13 -49.74
CA ILE A 3 5.16 -4.07 -48.74
C ILE A 3 4.63 -4.73 -47.45
N LEU A 4 5.41 -4.63 -46.37
CA LEU A 4 5.00 -5.03 -45.02
C LEU A 4 4.18 -3.88 -44.41
N ALA A 5 2.88 -4.07 -44.22
CA ALA A 5 2.03 -3.12 -43.50
C ALA A 5 2.21 -3.31 -41.99
N ALA A 6 2.83 -2.34 -41.33
CA ALA A 6 2.96 -2.31 -39.87
C ALA A 6 1.63 -1.83 -39.25
N LEU A 7 0.96 -2.72 -38.51
CA LEU A 7 -0.24 -2.39 -37.75
C LEU A 7 0.19 -1.67 -36.45
N LEU A 8 0.04 -0.35 -36.40
CA LEU A 8 0.22 0.42 -35.15
C LEU A 8 -1.01 0.22 -34.26
N ILE A 9 -0.84 -0.47 -33.14
CA ILE A 9 -1.84 -0.52 -32.07
C ILE A 9 -1.68 0.77 -31.24
N ALA A 10 -2.60 1.72 -31.43
CA ALA A 10 -2.67 2.90 -30.58
C ALA A 10 -3.29 2.50 -29.22
N ALA A 11 -2.49 2.51 -28.15
CA ALA A 11 -3.00 2.36 -26.80
C ALA A 11 -3.61 3.70 -26.33
N THR A 12 -4.92 3.75 -26.18
CA THR A 12 -5.62 4.92 -25.64
C THR A 12 -5.34 5.06 -24.13
N PRO A 13 -4.82 6.19 -23.65
CA PRO A 13 -4.70 6.42 -22.22
C PRO A 13 -6.10 6.60 -21.62
N VAL A 14 -6.45 5.76 -20.64
CA VAL A 14 -7.70 5.92 -19.86
C VAL A 14 -7.58 7.22 -19.05
N SER A 15 -8.48 8.17 -19.32
CA SER A 15 -8.52 9.46 -18.64
C SER A 15 -9.29 9.35 -17.33
N ILE A 16 -8.90 10.14 -16.32
CA ILE A 16 -9.52 10.15 -14.97
C ILE A 16 -11.00 10.61 -15.03
N ALA A 17 -11.39 11.26 -16.12
CA ALA A 17 -12.74 11.76 -16.38
C ALA A 17 -13.79 10.67 -16.71
N ASP A 18 -13.36 9.46 -17.07
CA ASP A 18 -14.27 8.36 -17.48
C ASP A 18 -14.76 7.50 -16.31
N CYS A 19 -14.30 7.77 -15.08
CA CYS A 19 -14.83 7.11 -13.90
C CYS A 19 -16.22 7.66 -13.56
N ALA A 20 -17.25 7.20 -14.28
CA ALA A 20 -18.61 7.19 -13.76
C ALA A 20 -18.62 6.42 -12.42
N SER A 21 -19.48 6.84 -11.47
CA SER A 21 -19.50 6.41 -10.06
C SER A 21 -18.81 5.07 -9.79
N PRO A 22 -17.74 5.04 -8.97
CA PRO A 22 -16.95 3.82 -8.79
C PRO A 22 -17.85 2.71 -8.23
N ALA A 23 -17.87 1.58 -8.94
CA ALA A 23 -18.50 0.38 -8.44
C ALA A 23 -17.93 0.04 -7.04
N PRO A 24 -18.73 -0.55 -6.13
CA PRO A 24 -18.22 -1.00 -4.84
C PRO A 24 -16.98 -1.88 -5.05
N LEU A 25 -15.93 -1.60 -4.28
CA LEU A 25 -14.72 -2.43 -4.35
C LEU A 25 -15.03 -3.81 -3.78
N ALA A 26 -14.54 -4.84 -4.46
CA ALA A 26 -14.59 -6.20 -3.95
C ALA A 26 -13.71 -6.35 -2.70
N GLU A 27 -13.96 -7.42 -1.93
CA GLU A 27 -13.04 -7.83 -0.88
C GLU A 27 -11.62 -8.03 -1.45
N PRO A 28 -10.56 -7.68 -0.69
CA PRO A 28 -10.61 -7.22 0.70
C PRO A 28 -10.66 -5.68 0.86
N TRP A 29 -11.11 -4.94 -0.16
CA TRP A 29 -10.98 -3.48 -0.25
C TRP A 29 -12.29 -2.70 -0.05
N THR A 30 -13.37 -3.38 0.34
CA THR A 30 -14.73 -2.81 0.52
C THR A 30 -14.73 -1.54 1.38
N SER A 31 -13.88 -1.48 2.41
CA SER A 31 -13.78 -0.34 3.33
C SER A 31 -12.87 0.81 2.86
N TRP A 32 -12.17 0.72 1.73
CA TRP A 32 -11.11 1.66 1.33
C TRP A 32 -11.48 3.15 1.41
N SER A 33 -12.71 3.49 1.03
CA SER A 33 -13.21 4.87 1.01
C SER A 33 -13.57 5.42 2.40
N GLN A 34 -13.66 4.57 3.43
CA GLN A 34 -13.88 5.01 4.81
C GLN A 34 -12.75 5.91 5.28
N SER A 35 -13.03 6.85 6.17
CA SER A 35 -12.04 7.86 6.56
C SER A 35 -11.72 7.77 8.05
N GLY A 36 -10.58 7.15 8.36
CA GLY A 36 -9.84 7.36 9.60
C GLY A 36 -8.70 8.35 9.40
N GLN A 37 -8.16 8.92 10.48
CA GLN A 37 -6.96 9.76 10.44
C GLN A 37 -5.88 9.18 11.37
N ALA A 38 -4.63 9.31 10.97
CA ALA A 38 -3.48 8.97 11.80
C ALA A 38 -2.30 9.90 11.52
N ARG A 39 -1.39 10.06 12.48
CA ARG A 39 -0.05 10.61 12.23
C ARG A 39 0.93 9.46 12.24
N ALA A 40 1.74 9.34 11.20
CA ALA A 40 2.71 8.26 11.10
C ALA A 40 3.82 8.38 12.17
N GLY A 41 4.43 7.26 12.54
CA GLY A 41 5.54 7.24 13.49
C GLY A 41 6.85 7.65 12.84
N ALA A 42 7.69 8.41 13.55
CA ALA A 42 9.07 8.69 13.17
C ALA A 42 10.04 7.55 13.59
N GLN A 43 9.64 6.74 14.57
CA GLN A 43 10.38 5.59 15.09
C GLN A 43 9.41 4.43 15.33
N ALA A 44 9.92 3.21 15.42
CA ALA A 44 9.07 2.02 15.58
C ALA A 44 8.27 2.06 16.90
N HIS A 45 8.86 2.59 17.96
CA HIS A 45 8.16 2.82 19.22
C HIS A 45 7.11 3.92 19.07
N GLY A 46 5.87 3.64 19.48
CA GLY A 46 4.77 4.60 19.37
C GLY A 46 4.22 4.80 17.94
N ALA A 47 4.69 4.03 16.95
CA ALA A 47 4.09 4.05 15.61
C ALA A 47 2.60 3.60 15.67
N PRO A 48 1.68 4.33 15.01
CA PRO A 48 0.25 4.00 15.04
C PRO A 48 -0.02 2.63 14.42
N ALA A 49 -1.11 1.98 14.85
CA ALA A 49 -1.51 0.69 14.29
C ALA A 49 -2.27 0.86 12.98
N LEU A 50 -1.90 0.05 11.97
CA LEU A 50 -2.79 -0.33 10.89
C LEU A 50 -3.63 -1.51 11.37
N ILE A 51 -4.95 -1.32 11.34
CA ILE A 51 -5.91 -2.38 11.66
C ILE A 51 -6.40 -2.94 10.32
N LEU A 52 -6.35 -4.27 10.17
CA LEU A 52 -6.84 -4.93 8.96
C LEU A 52 -8.26 -4.47 8.62
N GLY A 53 -8.49 -4.11 7.36
CA GLY A 53 -9.81 -3.66 6.90
C GLY A 53 -10.17 -2.21 7.25
N ARG A 54 -9.29 -1.46 7.93
CA ARG A 54 -9.57 -0.06 8.33
C ARG A 54 -8.56 0.90 7.69
N PRO A 55 -8.98 1.66 6.66
CA PRO A 55 -8.11 2.66 6.07
C PRO A 55 -7.90 3.85 7.01
N VAL A 56 -6.73 4.48 6.90
CA VAL A 56 -6.45 5.79 7.48
C VAL A 56 -5.86 6.71 6.42
N VAL A 57 -6.23 7.98 6.45
CA VAL A 57 -5.46 9.04 5.81
C VAL A 57 -4.38 9.44 6.81
N ALA A 58 -3.15 9.02 6.53
CA ALA A 58 -2.01 9.25 7.39
C ALA A 58 -1.28 10.54 7.00
N THR A 59 -1.04 11.40 7.98
CA THR A 59 -0.05 12.48 7.86
C THR A 59 1.34 11.90 8.01
N LEU A 60 2.15 12.04 6.96
CA LEU A 60 3.52 11.57 6.87
C LEU A 60 4.52 12.61 7.38
N ILE A 61 5.74 12.17 7.65
CA ILE A 61 6.84 12.96 8.19
C ILE A 61 7.94 13.05 7.12
N PRO A 62 8.71 14.15 7.03
CA PRO A 62 9.90 14.19 6.17
C PRO A 62 10.79 12.96 6.39
N ALA A 63 11.14 12.25 5.32
CA ALA A 63 11.83 10.97 5.38
C ALA A 63 13.18 11.05 6.11
N ALA A 64 13.85 12.22 6.06
CA ALA A 64 15.08 12.51 6.79
C ALA A 64 14.93 12.43 8.32
N HIS A 65 13.72 12.51 8.85
CA HIS A 65 13.44 12.44 10.30
C HIS A 65 12.93 11.07 10.75
N ILE A 66 12.94 10.07 9.87
CA ILE A 66 12.41 8.74 10.15
C ILE A 66 13.55 7.77 10.40
N GLN A 67 13.47 7.07 11.53
CA GLN A 67 14.34 5.97 11.89
C GLN A 67 13.77 4.68 11.31
N PHE A 68 13.96 4.48 10.01
CA PHE A 68 13.57 3.22 9.36
C PHE A 68 14.30 2.04 10.00
N ALA A 69 13.57 0.97 10.32
CA ALA A 69 14.12 -0.25 10.92
C ALA A 69 15.03 -1.00 9.94
N THR A 70 14.72 -0.92 8.65
CA THR A 70 15.62 -1.37 7.57
C THR A 70 15.70 -0.28 6.50
N PRO A 71 16.82 -0.17 5.75
CA PRO A 71 16.91 0.77 4.65
C PRO A 71 15.72 0.60 3.70
N PRO A 72 14.98 1.67 3.39
CA PRO A 72 13.84 1.55 2.49
C PRO A 72 14.33 1.24 1.07
N GLY A 73 13.41 0.80 0.21
CA GLY A 73 13.70 0.49 -1.19
C GLY A 73 14.56 1.56 -1.91
N LYS A 74 15.29 1.15 -2.95
CA LYS A 74 16.27 2.01 -3.64
C LYS A 74 15.63 3.34 -4.08
N GLY A 75 16.22 4.46 -3.66
CA GLY A 75 15.75 5.82 -3.99
C GLY A 75 14.60 6.34 -3.12
N ALA A 76 14.17 5.61 -2.08
CA ALA A 76 13.05 5.98 -1.22
C ALA A 76 13.42 6.82 0.02
N LYS A 77 14.65 7.38 0.07
CA LYS A 77 15.16 8.10 1.25
C LYS A 77 14.74 9.57 1.32
N GLU A 78 14.16 10.10 0.26
CA GLU A 78 13.72 11.49 0.14
C GLU A 78 12.19 11.62 0.27
N GLY A 79 11.70 12.86 0.34
CA GLY A 79 10.27 13.14 0.44
C GLY A 79 9.71 12.89 1.84
N TYR A 80 8.55 12.24 1.89
CA TYR A 80 7.81 11.92 3.10
C TYR A 80 7.65 10.41 3.27
N GLY A 81 7.52 9.98 4.52
CA GLY A 81 7.29 8.60 4.89
C GLY A 81 6.69 8.46 6.27
N GLY A 82 6.68 7.24 6.76
CA GLY A 82 6.22 6.98 8.11
C GLY A 82 6.22 5.51 8.47
N LEU A 83 6.21 5.25 9.78
CA LEU A 83 6.15 3.91 10.34
C LEU A 83 4.78 3.64 10.93
N PHE A 84 4.33 2.40 10.78
CA PHE A 84 3.09 1.89 11.35
C PHE A 84 3.30 0.48 11.90
N THR A 85 2.54 0.10 12.91
CA THR A 85 2.53 -1.28 13.40
C THR A 85 1.39 -2.06 12.76
N LEU A 86 1.60 -3.35 12.52
CA LEU A 86 0.57 -4.28 12.06
C LEU A 86 0.68 -5.55 12.91
N SER A 87 -0.40 -5.94 13.59
CA SER A 87 -0.42 -7.16 14.42
C SER A 87 -1.34 -8.20 13.81
N LEU A 88 -0.83 -9.42 13.62
CA LEU A 88 -1.59 -10.55 13.10
C LEU A 88 -1.75 -11.62 14.18
N LYS A 89 -2.97 -12.14 14.34
CA LYS A 89 -3.29 -13.23 15.28
C LYS A 89 -3.03 -14.61 14.68
N GLN A 90 -2.96 -14.70 13.37
CA GLN A 90 -2.69 -15.90 12.58
C GLN A 90 -1.87 -15.50 11.35
N PRO A 91 -1.12 -16.42 10.73
CA PRO A 91 -0.42 -16.12 9.48
C PRO A 91 -1.40 -15.73 8.38
N ALA A 92 -1.06 -14.71 7.59
CA ALA A 92 -1.93 -14.20 6.54
C ALA A 92 -1.13 -13.62 5.37
N ARG A 93 -1.74 -13.67 4.18
CA ARG A 93 -1.29 -12.87 3.04
C ARG A 93 -1.90 -11.49 3.16
N VAL A 94 -1.09 -10.48 3.45
CA VAL A 94 -1.55 -9.11 3.71
C VAL A 94 -1.17 -8.19 2.57
N GLY A 95 -2.15 -7.48 2.03
CA GLY A 95 -1.97 -6.39 1.09
C GLY A 95 -1.90 -5.06 1.82
N ILE A 96 -0.91 -4.24 1.49
CA ILE A 96 -0.81 -2.85 1.92
C ILE A 96 -1.13 -1.97 0.70
N ALA A 97 -2.29 -1.34 0.71
CA ALA A 97 -2.77 -0.46 -0.34
C ALA A 97 -2.47 1.01 -0.03
N LEU A 98 -2.06 1.78 -1.05
CA LEU A 98 -1.82 3.22 -1.00
C LEU A 98 -2.58 3.95 -2.11
N ASP A 99 -3.05 5.18 -1.85
CA ASP A 99 -3.62 6.09 -2.87
C ASP A 99 -2.55 6.85 -3.67
N GLY A 100 -1.32 6.89 -3.17
CA GLY A 100 -0.19 7.59 -3.77
C GLY A 100 0.98 6.68 -4.14
N PRO A 101 1.91 7.17 -4.99
CA PRO A 101 3.16 6.47 -5.24
C PRO A 101 4.08 6.59 -4.01
N ALA A 102 4.42 5.44 -3.41
CA ALA A 102 5.46 5.31 -2.39
C ALA A 102 6.00 3.87 -2.37
N TRP A 103 7.12 3.70 -1.66
CA TRP A 103 7.62 2.39 -1.26
C TRP A 103 6.87 1.89 -0.03
N VAL A 104 6.67 0.58 0.01
CA VAL A 104 6.12 -0.14 1.15
C VAL A 104 7.06 -1.29 1.44
N ASP A 105 7.65 -1.28 2.63
CA ASP A 105 8.45 -2.37 3.17
C ASP A 105 7.75 -2.88 4.44
N VAL A 106 7.83 -4.18 4.71
CA VAL A 106 7.39 -4.76 5.97
C VAL A 106 8.59 -5.36 6.67
N VAL A 107 8.73 -5.09 7.97
CA VAL A 107 9.83 -5.61 8.80
C VAL A 107 9.24 -6.49 9.89
N THR A 108 9.80 -7.69 10.06
CA THR A 108 9.48 -8.62 11.14
C THR A 108 10.72 -8.84 11.98
N GLY A 109 10.65 -8.53 13.28
CA GLY A 109 11.85 -8.46 14.11
C GLY A 109 12.81 -7.40 13.58
N ALA A 110 13.95 -7.84 13.05
CA ALA A 110 14.99 -6.97 12.46
C ALA A 110 15.11 -7.11 10.93
N GLU A 111 14.32 -7.97 10.30
CA GLU A 111 14.48 -8.33 8.89
C GLU A 111 13.34 -7.82 8.03
N ALA A 112 13.70 -7.32 6.85
CA ALA A 112 12.73 -6.96 5.82
C ALA A 112 12.11 -8.23 5.23
N VAL A 113 10.78 -8.27 5.15
CA VAL A 113 10.02 -9.34 4.50
C VAL A 113 9.91 -9.01 3.01
N ALA A 114 10.29 -9.96 2.16
CA ALA A 114 10.14 -9.81 0.72
C ALA A 114 8.66 -9.73 0.32
N SER A 115 8.31 -8.76 -0.55
CA SER A 115 6.98 -8.73 -1.15
C SER A 115 6.80 -9.91 -2.10
N VAL A 116 5.64 -10.57 -2.07
CA VAL A 116 5.30 -11.69 -2.95
C VAL A 116 4.60 -11.25 -4.23
N GLN A 117 3.98 -10.07 -4.22
CA GLN A 117 3.32 -9.48 -5.38
C GLN A 117 3.18 -7.96 -5.20
N HIS A 118 3.21 -7.20 -6.28
CA HIS A 118 2.81 -5.79 -6.26
C HIS A 118 2.10 -5.41 -7.56
N GLY A 119 1.21 -4.43 -7.50
CA GLY A 119 0.48 -3.97 -8.67
C GLY A 119 -0.37 -2.73 -8.40
N HIS A 120 -1.12 -2.33 -9.41
CA HIS A 120 -2.15 -1.31 -9.26
C HIS A 120 -3.38 -1.89 -8.55
N GLY A 121 -4.17 -1.02 -7.91
CA GLY A 121 -5.50 -1.41 -7.45
C GLY A 121 -6.50 -1.52 -8.60
N PRO A 122 -7.75 -1.94 -8.30
CA PRO A 122 -8.82 -1.97 -9.30
C PRO A 122 -9.00 -0.59 -9.97
N ALA A 123 -9.38 -0.59 -11.25
CA ALA A 123 -9.66 0.65 -11.98
C ALA A 123 -10.71 1.50 -11.22
N CYS A 124 -10.55 2.83 -11.26
CA CYS A 124 -11.42 3.80 -10.58
C CYS A 124 -11.57 3.62 -9.05
N SER A 125 -10.73 2.81 -8.38
CA SER A 125 -10.79 2.61 -6.92
C SER A 125 -10.17 3.73 -6.09
N GLY A 126 -9.30 4.54 -6.69
CA GLY A 126 -8.40 5.44 -5.96
C GLY A 126 -7.23 4.72 -5.27
N ILE A 127 -7.12 3.39 -5.36
CA ILE A 127 -5.93 2.65 -4.92
C ILE A 127 -4.89 2.71 -6.05
N ARG A 128 -3.80 3.43 -5.80
CA ARG A 128 -2.70 3.55 -6.77
C ARG A 128 -1.81 2.32 -6.79
N LYS A 129 -1.52 1.74 -5.61
CA LYS A 129 -0.58 0.64 -5.47
C LYS A 129 -1.02 -0.31 -4.36
N ILE A 130 -0.82 -1.60 -4.57
CA ILE A 130 -0.94 -2.64 -3.54
C ILE A 130 0.36 -3.44 -3.54
N VAL A 131 0.92 -3.69 -2.35
CA VAL A 131 2.05 -4.60 -2.14
C VAL A 131 1.64 -5.70 -1.19
N TRP A 132 1.83 -6.94 -1.60
CA TRP A 132 1.43 -8.14 -0.86
C TRP A 132 2.62 -8.79 -0.20
N PHE A 133 2.42 -9.25 1.03
CA PHE A 133 3.40 -9.96 1.84
C PHE A 133 2.75 -11.20 2.46
N ASP A 134 3.49 -12.30 2.54
CA ASP A 134 3.13 -13.43 3.39
C ASP A 134 3.73 -13.19 4.77
N LEU A 135 2.88 -12.97 5.77
CA LEU A 135 3.29 -12.56 7.12
C LEU A 135 2.93 -13.65 8.14
N PRO A 136 3.85 -14.02 9.04
CA PRO A 136 3.56 -14.93 10.14
C PRO A 136 2.68 -14.26 11.20
N THR A 137 2.20 -15.03 12.18
CA THR A 137 1.61 -14.46 13.39
C THR A 137 2.61 -13.53 14.09
N GLY A 138 2.12 -12.42 14.65
CA GLY A 138 2.94 -11.54 15.48
C GLY A 138 2.83 -10.07 15.12
N ARG A 139 3.83 -9.29 15.52
CA ARG A 139 3.92 -7.85 15.28
C ARG A 139 4.90 -7.58 14.15
N HIS A 140 4.47 -6.74 13.22
CA HIS A 140 5.26 -6.28 12.09
C HIS A 140 5.30 -4.76 12.09
N LEU A 141 6.32 -4.20 11.47
CA LEU A 141 6.44 -2.78 11.19
C LEU A 141 6.25 -2.56 9.68
N VAL A 142 5.29 -1.71 9.32
CA VAL A 142 5.09 -1.26 7.95
C VAL A 142 5.81 0.07 7.79
N GLN A 143 6.70 0.15 6.80
CA GLN A 143 7.44 1.36 6.45
C GLN A 143 6.92 1.91 5.13
N ILE A 144 6.45 3.15 5.14
CA ILE A 144 6.15 3.90 3.92
C ILE A 144 7.27 4.90 3.70
N ALA A 145 7.81 4.96 2.49
CA ALA A 145 8.95 5.82 2.17
C ALA A 145 8.88 6.38 0.75
N GLY A 146 9.49 7.54 0.50
CA GLY A 146 9.57 8.13 -0.84
C GLY A 146 8.26 8.75 -1.36
N SER A 147 7.28 9.04 -0.50
CA SER A 147 6.09 9.77 -0.92
C SER A 147 6.43 11.22 -1.24
N LYS A 148 5.92 11.76 -2.36
CA LYS A 148 6.01 13.20 -2.64
C LYS A 148 4.99 14.01 -1.82
N ALA A 149 3.88 13.39 -1.45
CA ALA A 149 2.82 14.02 -0.68
C ALA A 149 3.04 13.80 0.82
N ALA A 150 2.71 14.82 1.62
CA ALA A 150 2.76 14.75 3.08
C ALA A 150 1.58 13.96 3.69
N THR A 151 0.66 13.48 2.86
CA THR A 151 -0.46 12.62 3.26
C THR A 151 -0.55 11.43 2.33
N VAL A 152 -1.00 10.29 2.87
CA VAL A 152 -1.30 9.08 2.10
C VAL A 152 -2.47 8.36 2.74
N ARG A 153 -3.42 7.88 1.94
CA ARG A 153 -4.38 6.88 2.41
C ARG A 153 -3.68 5.53 2.38
N VAL A 154 -3.69 4.84 3.51
CA VAL A 154 -3.14 3.49 3.65
C VAL A 154 -4.18 2.55 4.27
N MET A 155 -4.24 1.33 3.76
CA MET A 155 -5.04 0.26 4.33
C MET A 155 -4.27 -1.06 4.25
N ALA A 156 -4.20 -1.77 5.38
CA ALA A 156 -3.77 -3.16 5.40
C ALA A 156 -5.02 -4.06 5.27
N ALA A 157 -4.95 -5.11 4.47
CA ALA A 157 -6.06 -6.03 4.28
C ALA A 157 -5.56 -7.48 4.14
N ASP A 158 -6.23 -8.41 4.80
CA ASP A 158 -6.00 -9.85 4.59
C ASP A 158 -6.61 -10.24 3.24
N ALA A 159 -5.86 -10.96 2.40
CA ALA A 159 -6.34 -11.48 1.13
C ALA A 159 -7.62 -12.32 1.26
N LYS A 160 -7.83 -12.93 2.43
CA LYS A 160 -9.00 -13.77 2.74
C LYS A 160 -10.07 -13.05 3.56
N ALA A 161 -9.99 -11.72 3.73
CA ALA A 161 -11.00 -10.99 4.48
C ALA A 161 -12.41 -11.28 3.96
N ASN A 162 -13.30 -11.68 4.87
CA ASN A 162 -14.71 -12.00 4.60
C ASN A 162 -14.94 -13.08 3.52
N GLN A 163 -13.92 -13.88 3.17
CA GLN A 163 -14.12 -15.07 2.36
C GLN A 163 -14.77 -16.16 3.22
N PRO A 164 -15.69 -16.98 2.66
CA PRO A 164 -16.20 -18.14 3.35
C PRO A 164 -15.03 -19.03 3.78
N VAL A 165 -15.00 -19.41 5.06
CA VAL A 165 -14.17 -20.54 5.51
C VAL A 165 -14.72 -21.77 4.81
N GLY A 166 -13.97 -22.26 3.82
CA GLY A 166 -14.23 -23.54 3.15
C GLY A 166 -13.97 -24.73 4.07
#